data_AF-A0A225DDY9-F1
#
_entry.id   AF-A0A225DDY9-F1
#
_cell.length_a   1.000
_cell.length_b   1.000
_cell.length_c   1.000
_cell.angle_alpha   90.00
_cell.angle_beta   90.00
_cell.angle_gamma   90.00
#
_symmetry.space_group_name_H-M   'P 1'
#
loop_
_entity.id
_entity.type
_entity.pdbx_description
1 polymer ?
#
loop_
_entity_poly.entity_id
_entity_poly.type
_entity_poly.pdbx_seq_one_letter_code
_entity_poly.pdbx_strand_id
1 'polypeptide(L)'
;MSMRRLFKASAILGLAFGLLLLAWTGAATADIKPKDIIKNTNTLKTSKDPKAKVAALEDLGKAGQIQQGLITDAIPDMMKALEDKDPTVRAAAAKAVGMIDLEPSQVIPPLVKMMKEDKVEAVKIAAIQGLAAMGPNAKEAVKDMREVAKDKDKKDKVAMAVNNAMKSINPKKK
;
A
#
# COMPACT_ATOMS: atom_id res chain seq x y z
N MET A 1 -6.66 -68.23 28.76
CA MET A 1 -6.51 -67.13 29.75
C MET A 1 -6.27 -65.85 28.95
N SER A 2 -7.30 -65.06 28.67
CA SER A 2 -7.73 -63.87 29.46
C SER A 2 -6.63 -62.80 29.53
N MET A 3 -6.81 -61.48 29.33
CA MET A 3 -7.97 -60.60 29.13
C MET A 3 -7.38 -59.17 29.23
N ARG A 4 -7.80 -58.24 28.36
CA ARG A 4 -8.03 -56.79 28.60
C ARG A 4 -6.90 -55.93 29.25
N ARG A 5 -6.39 -54.89 28.56
CA ARG A 5 -6.87 -53.47 28.48
C ARG A 5 -6.11 -52.51 29.43
N LEU A 6 -6.14 -51.23 29.01
CA LEU A 6 -6.10 -49.95 29.78
C LEU A 6 -4.73 -49.26 29.89
N PHE A 7 -4.46 -48.15 29.19
CA PHE A 7 -4.92 -46.76 29.40
C PHE A 7 -4.61 -46.18 30.80
N LYS A 8 -3.90 -45.02 30.77
CA LYS A 8 -3.65 -43.94 31.77
C LYS A 8 -2.14 -43.75 32.01
N ALA A 9 -1.53 -42.55 32.01
CA ALA A 9 -2.04 -41.23 32.36
C ALA A 9 -1.21 -40.08 31.72
N SER A 10 -1.88 -38.95 31.47
CA SER A 10 -1.27 -37.62 31.26
C SER A 10 -0.89 -36.97 32.60
N ALA A 11 0.27 -36.31 32.66
CA ALA A 11 0.62 -35.18 33.55
C ALA A 11 1.93 -34.56 32.98
N ILE A 12 1.90 -33.47 32.22
CA ILE A 12 1.91 -32.04 32.61
C ILE A 12 3.14 -31.61 33.42
N LEU A 13 3.90 -30.71 32.76
CA LEU A 13 4.85 -29.66 33.21
C LEU A 13 6.20 -30.05 33.86
N GLY A 14 7.27 -29.65 33.18
CA GLY A 14 8.61 -29.52 33.74
C GLY A 14 9.62 -28.93 32.75
N LEU A 15 9.68 -27.60 32.70
CA LEU A 15 10.89 -26.78 32.44
C LEU A 15 11.95 -27.33 31.45
N ALA A 16 11.86 -26.88 30.21
CA ALA A 16 13.03 -26.69 29.34
C ALA A 16 12.83 -25.41 28.50
N PHE A 17 12.52 -24.30 29.17
CA PHE A 17 12.60 -22.96 28.59
C PHE A 17 14.05 -22.50 28.69
N GLY A 18 14.88 -22.98 27.77
CA GLY A 18 16.32 -22.71 27.77
C GLY A 18 16.95 -23.03 26.42
N LEU A 19 17.18 -21.97 25.64
CA LEU A 19 18.19 -21.86 24.58
C LEU A 19 18.02 -22.77 23.34
N LEU A 20 17.42 -22.23 22.27
CA LEU A 20 18.19 -21.84 21.08
C LEU A 20 17.30 -21.05 20.10
N LEU A 21 17.39 -19.73 20.19
CA LEU A 21 17.31 -18.87 19.01
C LEU A 21 18.39 -19.37 18.02
N LEU A 22 18.02 -19.64 16.77
CA LEU A 22 18.73 -19.14 15.59
C LEU A 22 18.04 -19.61 14.30
N ALA A 23 17.77 -18.63 13.45
CA ALA A 23 17.55 -18.72 12.01
C ALA A 23 16.22 -19.30 11.50
N TRP A 24 15.14 -18.55 11.66
CA TRP A 24 14.11 -18.49 10.61
C TRP A 24 14.09 -17.06 10.03
N THR A 25 14.34 -17.01 8.72
CA THR A 25 14.23 -15.87 7.77
C THR A 25 15.20 -14.70 7.91
N GLY A 26 16.49 -14.96 7.68
CA GLY A 26 17.32 -13.99 6.96
C GLY A 26 16.94 -13.98 5.48
N ALA A 27 15.75 -13.51 5.14
CA ALA A 27 15.48 -13.04 3.79
C ALA A 27 16.12 -11.65 3.70
N ALA A 28 17.00 -11.45 2.72
CA ALA A 28 17.65 -10.18 2.47
C ALA A 28 16.60 -9.08 2.23
N THR A 29 16.15 -8.43 3.29
CA THR A 29 15.49 -7.13 3.19
C THR A 29 16.59 -6.17 2.77
N ALA A 30 16.48 -5.57 1.58
CA ALA A 30 17.27 -4.39 1.25
C ALA A 30 17.29 -3.47 2.48
N ASP A 31 18.46 -3.06 2.96
CA ASP A 31 18.64 -2.39 4.26
C ASP A 31 17.69 -1.17 4.44
N ILE A 32 16.46 -1.38 4.94
CA ILE A 32 15.58 -0.29 5.33
C ILE A 32 16.09 0.19 6.68
N LYS A 33 16.85 1.29 6.68
CA LYS A 33 17.42 1.83 7.92
C LYS A 33 16.35 2.74 8.55
N PRO A 34 16.01 2.56 9.85
CA PRO A 34 15.01 3.40 10.53
C PRO A 34 15.29 4.90 10.41
N LYS A 35 16.57 5.30 10.40
CA LYS A 35 17.00 6.69 10.18
C LYS A 35 16.53 7.27 8.84
N ASP A 36 16.43 6.45 7.80
CA ASP A 36 16.02 6.89 6.47
C ASP A 36 14.50 7.12 6.42
N ILE A 37 13.73 6.31 7.16
CA ILE A 37 12.29 6.53 7.36
C ILE A 37 12.02 7.84 8.09
N ILE A 38 12.73 8.09 9.20
CA ILE A 38 12.59 9.34 9.97
C ILE A 38 12.98 10.54 9.10
N LYS A 39 14.10 10.44 8.38
CA LYS A 39 14.56 11.48 7.44
C LYS A 39 13.51 11.76 6.37
N ASN A 40 12.95 10.72 5.75
CA ASN A 40 11.95 10.86 4.68
C ASN A 40 10.65 11.46 5.22
N THR A 41 10.21 11.05 6.41
CA THR A 41 9.05 11.64 7.10
C THR A 41 9.26 13.12 7.38
N ASN A 42 10.43 13.50 7.91
CA ASN A 42 10.78 14.90 8.14
C ASN A 42 10.89 15.70 6.83
N THR A 43 11.32 15.06 5.75
CA THR A 43 11.40 15.68 4.41
C THR A 43 10.01 16.05 3.90
N LEU A 44 8.99 15.20 4.10
CA LEU A 44 7.61 15.53 3.72
C LEU A 44 7.08 16.78 4.43
N LYS A 45 7.46 16.94 5.71
CA LYS A 45 7.01 18.05 6.57
C LYS A 45 7.71 19.37 6.26
N THR A 46 9.02 19.32 6.02
CA THR A 46 9.88 20.52 6.06
C THR A 46 10.41 20.94 4.69
N SER A 47 10.54 20.02 3.74
CA SER A 47 11.13 20.33 2.44
C SER A 47 10.20 21.20 1.60
N LYS A 48 10.78 22.21 0.95
CA LYS A 48 10.12 22.99 -0.11
C LYS A 48 10.38 22.43 -1.50
N ASP A 49 11.32 21.49 -1.64
CA ASP A 49 11.68 20.86 -2.91
C ASP A 49 10.75 19.68 -3.22
N PRO A 50 9.96 19.75 -4.31
CA PRO A 50 9.09 18.66 -4.74
C PRO A 50 9.86 17.36 -5.00
N LYS A 51 11.08 17.43 -5.56
CA LYS A 51 11.86 16.22 -5.88
C LYS A 51 12.25 15.45 -4.63
N ALA A 52 12.69 16.16 -3.59
CA ALA A 52 12.97 15.56 -2.29
C ALA A 52 11.72 14.91 -1.67
N LYS A 53 10.54 15.54 -1.79
CA LYS A 53 9.29 14.94 -1.31
C LYS A 53 8.89 13.69 -2.10
N VAL A 54 9.03 13.73 -3.44
CA VAL A 54 8.76 12.57 -4.30
C VAL A 54 9.65 11.40 -3.92
N ALA A 55 10.96 11.62 -3.79
CA ALA A 55 11.89 10.58 -3.36
C ALA A 55 11.51 9.99 -1.99
N ALA A 56 11.15 10.86 -1.03
CA ALA A 56 10.68 10.42 0.28
C ALA A 56 9.42 9.55 0.19
N LEU A 57 8.43 9.92 -0.63
CA LEU A 57 7.19 9.16 -0.83
C LEU A 57 7.46 7.79 -1.48
N GLU A 58 8.35 7.73 -2.48
CA GLU A 58 8.72 6.48 -3.13
C GLU A 58 9.42 5.52 -2.16
N ASP A 59 10.35 6.03 -1.36
CA ASP A 59 11.07 5.24 -0.36
C ASP A 59 10.15 4.75 0.75
N LEU A 60 9.25 5.61 1.24
CA LEU A 60 8.25 5.24 2.25
C LEU A 60 7.25 4.20 1.70
N GLY A 61 6.81 4.34 0.45
CA GLY A 61 5.95 3.36 -0.21
C GLY A 61 6.61 1.99 -0.32
N LYS A 62 7.86 1.92 -0.78
CA LYS A 62 8.65 0.68 -0.84
C LYS A 62 8.86 0.08 0.55
N ALA A 63 9.18 0.92 1.54
CA ALA A 63 9.38 0.47 2.91
C ALA A 63 8.08 -0.09 3.50
N GLY A 64 6.94 0.54 3.25
CA GLY A 64 5.63 0.07 3.72
C GLY A 64 5.22 -1.26 3.11
N GLN A 65 5.60 -1.54 1.85
CA GLN A 65 5.39 -2.85 1.22
C GLN A 65 6.20 -3.98 1.87
N ILE A 66 7.37 -3.65 2.42
CA ILE A 66 8.24 -4.63 3.07
C ILE A 66 7.83 -4.79 4.54
N GLN A 67 7.60 -3.69 5.24
CA GLN A 67 7.24 -3.66 6.65
C GLN A 67 6.46 -2.39 7.01
N GLN A 68 5.13 -2.48 6.93
CA GLN A 68 4.22 -1.37 7.23
C GLN A 68 4.44 -0.73 8.60
N GLY A 69 4.76 -1.55 9.63
CA GLY A 69 4.97 -1.04 10.99
C GLY A 69 6.04 0.05 11.10
N LEU A 70 7.01 0.09 10.18
CA LEU A 70 8.07 1.11 10.16
C LEU A 70 7.58 2.48 9.71
N ILE A 71 6.54 2.54 8.87
CA ILE A 71 6.05 3.79 8.27
C ILE A 71 4.81 4.35 8.98
N THR A 72 4.39 3.75 10.09
CA THR A 72 3.15 4.12 10.81
C THR A 72 3.06 5.62 11.06
N ASP A 73 4.16 6.21 11.54
CA ASP A 73 4.25 7.64 11.85
C ASP A 73 4.29 8.55 10.62
N ALA A 74 4.59 7.98 9.44
CA ALA A 74 4.67 8.69 8.17
C ALA A 74 3.33 8.71 7.41
N ILE A 75 2.42 7.76 7.70
CA ILE A 75 1.14 7.62 6.99
C ILE A 75 0.34 8.94 6.97
N PRO A 76 0.16 9.69 8.08
CA PRO A 76 -0.58 10.95 8.04
C PRO A 76 0.02 11.97 7.07
N ASP A 77 1.35 12.05 7.00
CA ASP A 77 2.07 12.96 6.10
C ASP A 77 2.01 12.49 4.64
N MET A 78 2.04 11.17 4.40
CA MET A 78 1.83 10.58 3.07
C MET A 78 0.42 10.88 2.56
N MET A 79 -0.60 10.75 3.41
CA MET A 79 -1.99 11.09 3.08
C MET A 79 -2.16 12.59 2.83
N LYS A 80 -1.51 13.45 3.64
CA LYS A 80 -1.51 14.90 3.42
C LYS A 80 -0.84 15.29 2.10
N ALA A 81 0.17 14.56 1.65
CA ALA A 81 0.85 14.82 0.39
C ALA A 81 -0.03 14.59 -0.86
N LEU A 82 -1.18 13.91 -0.73
CA LEU A 82 -2.20 13.83 -1.78
C LEU A 82 -2.78 15.21 -2.15
N GLU A 83 -2.65 16.20 -1.27
CA GLU A 83 -3.13 17.58 -1.47
C GLU A 83 -1.98 18.58 -1.69
N ASP A 84 -0.75 18.10 -1.94
CA ASP A 84 0.40 18.99 -2.15
C ASP A 84 0.17 19.92 -3.36
N LYS A 85 0.71 21.14 -3.27
CA LYS A 85 0.63 22.13 -4.36
C LYS A 85 1.29 21.62 -5.64
N ASP A 86 2.33 20.80 -5.51
CA ASP A 86 3.07 20.27 -6.64
C ASP A 86 2.42 18.97 -7.17
N PRO A 87 2.07 18.91 -8.47
CA PRO A 87 1.41 17.74 -9.03
C PRO A 87 2.28 16.48 -9.03
N THR A 88 3.60 16.60 -9.08
CA THR A 88 4.50 15.44 -9.03
C THR A 88 4.48 14.80 -7.65
N VAL A 89 4.38 15.62 -6.58
CA VAL A 89 4.24 15.15 -5.20
C VAL A 89 2.89 14.45 -5.01
N ARG A 90 1.79 15.03 -5.50
CA ARG A 90 0.47 14.38 -5.44
C ARG A 90 0.46 13.02 -6.16
N ALA A 91 1.05 12.96 -7.35
CA ALA A 91 1.14 11.71 -8.11
C ALA A 91 1.98 10.64 -7.38
N ALA A 92 3.10 11.02 -6.79
CA ALA A 92 3.93 10.10 -5.99
C ALA A 92 3.18 9.62 -4.74
N ALA A 93 2.47 10.52 -4.06
CA ALA A 93 1.68 10.20 -2.88
C ALA A 93 0.58 9.19 -3.22
N ALA A 94 -0.16 9.43 -4.30
CA ALA A 94 -1.23 8.54 -4.75
C ALA A 94 -0.75 7.10 -5.02
N LYS A 95 0.42 6.95 -5.63
CA LYS A 95 1.03 5.63 -5.85
C LYS A 95 1.48 5.00 -4.53
N ALA A 96 2.17 5.77 -3.68
CA ALA A 96 2.72 5.27 -2.43
C ALA A 96 1.61 4.78 -1.48
N VAL A 97 0.54 5.56 -1.30
CA VAL A 97 -0.57 5.17 -0.41
C VAL A 97 -1.37 3.98 -0.94
N GLY A 98 -1.47 3.81 -2.26
CA GLY A 98 -2.14 2.64 -2.86
C GLY A 98 -1.30 1.35 -2.83
N MET A 99 0.01 1.46 -2.56
CA MET A 99 0.94 0.34 -2.48
C MET A 99 1.07 -0.24 -1.07
N ILE A 100 0.66 0.49 -0.05
CA ILE A 100 0.77 0.08 1.36
C ILE A 100 -0.58 -0.45 1.87
N ASP A 101 -0.54 -1.35 2.85
CA ASP A 101 -1.72 -2.06 3.35
C ASP A 101 -2.54 -1.20 4.33
N LEU A 102 -3.23 -0.19 3.82
CA LEU A 102 -4.13 0.65 4.60
C LEU A 102 -5.58 0.20 4.49
N GLU A 103 -6.36 0.53 5.52
CA GLU A 103 -7.80 0.34 5.50
C GLU A 103 -8.41 1.00 4.24
N PRO A 104 -9.14 0.25 3.39
CA PRO A 104 -9.61 0.77 2.11
C PRO A 104 -10.45 2.04 2.25
N SER A 105 -11.23 2.15 3.32
CA SER A 105 -12.06 3.33 3.63
C SER A 105 -11.25 4.61 3.84
N GLN A 106 -9.95 4.51 4.16
CA GLN A 106 -9.07 5.67 4.33
C GLN A 106 -8.46 6.13 3.00
N VAL A 107 -8.18 5.20 2.08
CA VAL A 107 -7.42 5.47 0.85
C VAL A 107 -8.31 5.64 -0.38
N ILE A 108 -9.41 4.88 -0.49
CA ILE A 108 -10.28 4.93 -1.66
C ILE A 108 -10.89 6.32 -1.88
N PRO A 109 -11.54 6.96 -0.88
CA PRO A 109 -12.18 8.26 -1.11
C PRO A 109 -11.23 9.36 -1.65
N PRO A 110 -10.03 9.59 -1.07
CA PRO A 110 -9.13 10.61 -1.61
C PRO A 110 -8.58 10.24 -2.99
N LEU A 111 -8.26 8.97 -3.27
CA LEU A 111 -7.82 8.57 -4.61
C LEU A 111 -8.93 8.70 -5.67
N VAL A 112 -10.18 8.37 -5.32
CA VAL A 112 -11.34 8.59 -6.20
C VAL A 112 -11.53 10.08 -6.50
N LYS A 113 -11.42 10.93 -5.47
CA LYS A 113 -11.47 12.39 -5.66
C LYS A 113 -10.39 12.87 -6.63
N MET A 114 -9.15 12.45 -6.44
CA MET A 114 -8.03 12.82 -7.34
C MET A 114 -8.27 12.34 -8.78
N MET A 115 -8.73 11.10 -8.95
CA MET A 115 -9.06 10.54 -10.26
C MET A 115 -10.12 11.37 -11.00
N LYS A 116 -11.14 11.87 -10.29
CA LYS A 116 -12.22 12.68 -10.88
C LYS A 116 -11.79 14.13 -11.11
N GLU A 117 -11.23 14.77 -10.09
CA GLU A 117 -11.20 16.23 -9.95
C GLU A 117 -9.81 16.86 -10.17
N ASP A 118 -8.71 16.10 -10.15
CA ASP A 118 -7.38 16.72 -10.28
C ASP A 118 -7.23 17.43 -11.64
N LYS A 119 -6.52 18.56 -11.66
CA LYS A 119 -6.33 19.34 -12.89
C LYS A 119 -5.29 18.72 -13.82
N VAL A 120 -4.41 17.87 -13.30
CA VAL A 120 -3.28 17.30 -14.03
C VAL A 120 -3.57 15.85 -14.39
N GLU A 121 -3.57 15.55 -15.69
CA GLU A 121 -3.84 14.21 -16.23
C GLU A 121 -2.95 13.13 -15.60
N ALA A 122 -1.65 13.43 -15.43
CA ALA A 122 -0.70 12.51 -14.81
C ALA A 122 -1.07 12.15 -13.36
N VAL A 123 -1.67 13.08 -12.61
CA VAL A 123 -2.14 12.83 -11.23
C VAL A 123 -3.38 11.96 -11.23
N LYS A 124 -4.33 12.18 -12.16
CA LYS A 124 -5.49 11.29 -12.34
C LYS A 124 -5.05 9.85 -12.61
N ILE A 125 -4.09 9.68 -13.53
CA ILE A 125 -3.53 8.36 -13.86
C ILE A 125 -2.84 7.73 -12.64
N ALA A 126 -2.08 8.51 -11.86
CA ALA A 126 -1.43 8.02 -10.66
C ALA A 126 -2.44 7.57 -9.59
N ALA A 127 -3.56 8.28 -9.42
CA ALA A 127 -4.64 7.87 -8.52
C ALA A 127 -5.29 6.55 -8.97
N ILE A 128 -5.52 6.39 -10.28
CA ILE A 128 -6.01 5.14 -10.85
C ILE A 128 -5.01 3.99 -10.63
N GLN A 129 -3.72 4.26 -10.77
CA GLN A 129 -2.65 3.28 -10.51
C GLN A 129 -2.58 2.90 -9.02
N GLY A 130 -2.74 3.85 -8.11
CA GLY A 130 -2.84 3.60 -6.66
C GLY A 130 -4.03 2.69 -6.35
N LEU A 131 -5.22 3.02 -6.87
CA LEU A 131 -6.41 2.16 -6.73
C LEU A 131 -6.20 0.77 -7.34
N ALA A 132 -5.49 0.65 -8.47
CA ALA A 132 -5.18 -0.63 -9.08
C ALA A 132 -4.22 -1.48 -8.21
N ALA A 133 -3.25 -0.83 -7.56
CA ALA A 133 -2.27 -1.49 -6.70
C ALA A 133 -2.91 -2.11 -5.44
N MET A 134 -4.00 -1.51 -4.94
CA MET A 134 -4.82 -2.09 -3.87
C MET A 134 -5.58 -3.37 -4.29
N GLY A 135 -5.66 -3.66 -5.60
CA GLY A 135 -6.29 -4.88 -6.10
C GLY A 135 -7.78 -5.01 -5.70
N PRO A 136 -8.26 -6.20 -5.28
CA PRO A 136 -9.66 -6.42 -4.90
C PRO A 136 -10.20 -5.49 -3.82
N ASN A 137 -9.34 -4.92 -2.97
CA ASN A 137 -9.74 -4.00 -1.92
C ASN A 137 -10.31 -2.69 -2.49
N ALA A 138 -9.94 -2.30 -3.71
CA ALA A 138 -10.47 -1.10 -4.39
C ALA A 138 -11.77 -1.34 -5.17
N LYS A 139 -12.50 -2.44 -4.93
CA LYS A 139 -13.74 -2.78 -5.65
C LYS A 139 -14.80 -1.67 -5.61
N GLU A 140 -14.86 -0.91 -4.52
CA GLU A 140 -15.82 0.20 -4.36
C GLU A 140 -15.57 1.33 -5.38
N ALA A 141 -14.32 1.54 -5.80
CA ALA A 141 -13.95 2.57 -6.78
C ALA A 141 -14.35 2.22 -8.23
N VAL A 142 -14.78 0.99 -8.52
CA VAL A 142 -15.06 0.52 -9.90
C VAL A 142 -16.18 1.33 -10.56
N LYS A 143 -17.21 1.73 -9.79
CA LYS A 143 -18.31 2.54 -10.33
C LYS A 143 -17.78 3.90 -10.78
N ASP A 144 -16.98 4.55 -9.95
CA ASP A 144 -16.38 5.85 -10.23
C ASP A 144 -15.39 5.79 -11.41
N MET A 145 -14.61 4.71 -11.51
CA MET A 145 -13.72 4.48 -12.65
C MET A 145 -14.51 4.42 -13.97
N ARG A 146 -15.64 3.68 -14.00
CA ARG A 146 -16.50 3.60 -15.19
C ARG A 146 -17.07 4.95 -15.59
N GLU A 147 -17.47 5.76 -14.62
CA GLU A 147 -17.95 7.12 -14.85
C GLU A 147 -16.85 8.00 -15.48
N VAL A 148 -15.63 7.94 -14.94
CA VAL A 148 -14.50 8.72 -15.46
C VAL A 148 -14.10 8.30 -16.88
N ALA A 149 -14.20 7.01 -17.21
CA ALA A 149 -13.91 6.51 -18.55
C ALA A 149 -15.09 6.64 -19.52
N LYS A 150 -16.27 7.05 -19.05
CA LYS A 150 -17.47 7.16 -19.87
C LYS A 150 -17.26 8.21 -20.97
N ASP A 151 -17.72 7.90 -22.17
CA ASP A 151 -17.70 8.78 -23.34
C ASP A 151 -16.30 9.27 -23.80
N LYS A 152 -15.23 8.73 -23.20
CA LYS A 152 -13.85 8.96 -23.63
C LYS A 152 -13.44 8.02 -24.76
N ASP A 153 -12.60 8.52 -25.65
CA ASP A 153 -11.98 7.70 -26.70
C ASP A 153 -11.13 6.58 -26.08
N LYS A 154 -11.04 5.42 -26.76
CA LYS A 154 -10.24 4.28 -26.30
C LYS A 154 -8.74 4.59 -26.20
N LYS A 155 -8.26 5.63 -26.89
CA LYS A 155 -6.89 6.16 -26.86
C LYS A 155 -6.70 7.26 -25.82
N ASP A 156 -7.74 7.67 -25.09
CA ASP A 156 -7.59 8.56 -23.92
C ASP A 156 -6.78 7.84 -22.84
N LYS A 157 -5.71 8.48 -22.36
CA LYS A 157 -4.77 7.85 -21.42
C LYS A 157 -5.43 7.52 -20.08
N VAL A 158 -6.37 8.34 -19.62
CA VAL A 158 -7.13 8.11 -18.39
C VAL A 158 -8.08 6.93 -18.58
N ALA A 159 -8.79 6.85 -19.72
CA ALA A 159 -9.65 5.71 -20.04
C ALA A 159 -8.86 4.40 -20.15
N MET A 160 -7.68 4.42 -20.78
CA MET A 160 -6.78 3.26 -20.83
C MET A 160 -6.32 2.83 -19.43
N ALA A 161 -5.91 3.78 -18.59
CA ALA A 161 -5.51 3.51 -17.21
C ALA A 161 -6.66 2.87 -16.42
N VAL A 162 -7.88 3.41 -16.52
CA VAL A 162 -9.09 2.86 -15.88
C VAL A 162 -9.34 1.43 -16.33
N ASN A 163 -9.31 1.17 -17.64
CA ASN A 163 -9.58 -0.16 -18.18
C ASN A 163 -8.55 -1.20 -17.73
N ASN A 164 -7.30 -0.79 -17.54
CA ASN A 164 -6.27 -1.66 -16.99
C ASN A 164 -6.45 -1.87 -15.48
N ALA A 165 -6.73 -0.81 -14.72
CA ALA A 165 -6.98 -0.89 -13.28
C ALA A 165 -8.15 -1.82 -12.93
N MET A 166 -9.27 -1.70 -13.66
CA MET A 166 -10.44 -2.56 -13.43
C MET A 166 -10.14 -4.07 -13.63
N LYS A 167 -9.19 -4.43 -14.50
CA LYS A 167 -8.75 -5.83 -14.66
C LYS A 167 -7.99 -6.34 -13.43
N SER A 168 -7.17 -5.49 -12.81
CA SER A 168 -6.44 -5.82 -11.58
C SER A 168 -7.36 -5.92 -10.37
N ILE A 169 -8.39 -5.07 -10.30
CA ILE A 169 -9.35 -5.03 -9.19
C ILE A 169 -10.33 -6.21 -9.25
N ASN A 170 -10.76 -6.60 -10.46
CA ASN A 170 -11.65 -7.73 -10.66
C ASN A 170 -11.01 -8.75 -11.63
N PRO A 171 -10.00 -9.51 -11.16
CA PRO A 171 -9.38 -10.52 -12.00
C PRO A 171 -10.45 -11.56 -12.37
N LYS A 172 -10.65 -11.79 -13.67
CA LYS A 172 -11.51 -12.89 -14.13
C LYS A 172 -10.99 -14.18 -13.49
N LYS A 173 -11.82 -14.86 -12.68
CA LYS A 173 -11.53 -16.23 -12.26
C LYS A 173 -11.42 -17.06 -13.55
N LYS A 174 -10.24 -17.64 -13.78
CA LYS A 174 -10.05 -18.65 -14.82
C LYS A 174 -10.86 -19.89 -14.49
#